data_AF-A0A9D6UW86-F1
#
_entry.id   AF-A0A9D6UW86-F1
#
_cell.length_a   1.000
_cell.length_b   1.000
_cell.length_c   1.000
_cell.angle_alpha   90.00
_cell.angle_beta   90.00
_cell.angle_gamma   90.00
#
_symmetry.space_group_name_H-M   'P 1'
#
loop_
_entity.id
_entity.type
_entity.pdbx_description
1 polymer ?
#
loop_
_entity_poly.entity_id
_entity_poly.type
_entity_poly.pdbx_seq_one_letter_code
_entity_poly.pdbx_strand_id
1 'polypeptide(L)'
;MKPGSPVFPILNNRAGAPSAQEQGQSPENRNDALRRLAAVVVLMAGAILPAWLAGVAANRPQTRDIHIEAYRYGFSPSRIHVNRGDRLRLTFSTRDTGQSFFFQDYDLHVAITPGNKLVAVQRLSRPDDPPEVVETVELVAGLPGWQGWLVSKSQFRNHTYNGPMHGTERGDLIVAPNLLLHGSLGLLAAIPLAGLILARNGAKSRGERRFNLFSWLPWLKRVMKAPSFQFNVALPMLGVFWFIILAGLFGTKVAGRNAGPMIIWVLWLSALIILLVPIGGRIWCTVCPLPLIGEWSQRRRLSQKPAGAEVQSPRRVLGVPLIWPSWLSNAWPRVLLFLLLGTFSTAIVAVPAATSWMLIGLVVMATVVSVFPEQRLFCRHLCPINSYISLYSTTG
;
A
#
# COMPACT_ATOMS: atom_id res chain seq x y z
N MET A 1 -5.29 70.41 55.41
CA MET A 1 -4.40 69.24 55.21
C MET A 1 -4.87 68.54 53.94
N LYS A 2 -4.04 68.62 52.88
CA LYS A 2 -3.93 67.84 51.63
C LYS A 2 -5.15 67.27 50.85
N PRO A 3 -5.03 67.14 49.51
CA PRO A 3 -6.07 67.52 48.55
C PRO A 3 -6.45 66.42 47.53
N GLY A 4 -7.49 66.71 46.73
CA GLY A 4 -7.45 66.62 45.25
C GLY A 4 -7.29 65.26 44.55
N SER A 5 -8.34 64.86 43.84
CA SER A 5 -8.29 64.03 42.62
C SER A 5 -7.24 64.53 41.61
N PRO A 6 -6.65 63.68 40.74
CA PRO A 6 -7.26 63.54 39.41
C PRO A 6 -7.06 62.19 38.68
N VAL A 7 -7.88 62.07 37.64
CA VAL A 7 -7.86 61.15 36.48
C VAL A 7 -6.52 61.24 35.72
N PHE A 8 -6.07 60.13 35.12
CA PHE A 8 -5.04 60.13 34.06
C PHE A 8 -5.43 59.24 32.87
N PRO A 9 -5.56 59.82 31.66
CA PRO A 9 -5.48 59.10 30.39
C PRO A 9 -4.16 59.39 29.63
N ILE A 10 -3.69 58.36 28.91
CA ILE A 10 -3.02 58.37 27.58
C ILE A 10 -1.88 59.39 27.33
N LEU A 11 -0.65 58.88 27.15
CA LEU A 11 0.41 59.41 26.26
C LEU A 11 1.31 58.21 25.87
N ASN A 12 1.29 57.73 24.62
CA ASN A 12 2.01 58.20 23.44
C ASN A 12 3.41 57.55 23.28
N ASN A 13 3.56 56.72 22.25
CA ASN A 13 4.82 56.61 21.50
C ASN A 13 4.58 56.01 20.10
N ARG A 14 4.32 56.87 19.11
CA ARG A 14 4.96 56.81 17.77
C ARG A 14 6.17 57.76 17.88
N ALA A 15 7.38 57.51 17.42
CA ALA A 15 7.78 56.96 16.14
C ALA A 15 9.24 56.47 16.22
N GLY A 16 9.54 55.36 15.54
CA GLY A 16 10.87 54.95 15.14
C GLY A 16 10.72 54.30 13.77
N ALA A 17 11.27 54.94 12.75
CA ALA A 17 11.23 54.54 11.35
C ALA A 17 11.88 53.14 11.13
N PRO A 18 11.63 52.49 9.97
CA PRO A 18 11.95 51.10 9.77
C PRO A 18 13.47 50.92 9.74
N SER A 19 14.01 50.10 10.65
CA SER A 19 15.34 49.55 10.42
C SER A 19 15.25 48.70 9.17
N ALA A 20 16.02 49.10 8.16
CA ALA A 20 16.24 48.35 6.95
C ALA A 20 16.45 46.88 7.34
N GLN A 21 15.54 46.01 6.90
CA GLN A 21 15.88 44.61 6.72
C GLN A 21 17.00 44.59 5.67
N GLU A 22 18.24 44.71 6.14
CA GLU A 22 19.34 44.08 5.46
C GLU A 22 18.92 42.62 5.28
N GLN A 23 18.54 42.29 4.06
CA GLN A 23 18.41 40.92 3.57
C GLN A 23 19.81 40.28 3.52
N GLY A 24 20.53 40.29 4.64
CA GLY A 24 21.63 39.38 4.89
C GLY A 24 21.01 38.03 5.18
N GLN A 25 20.95 37.15 4.18
CA GLN A 25 20.63 35.74 4.40
C GLN A 25 21.48 35.24 5.58
N SER A 26 20.83 34.97 6.72
CA SER A 26 21.51 34.44 7.90
C SER A 26 22.36 33.24 7.48
N PRO A 27 23.63 33.12 7.91
CA PRO A 27 24.55 32.07 7.47
C PRO A 27 23.98 30.65 7.64
N GLU A 28 23.05 30.46 8.57
CA GLU A 28 22.31 29.21 8.79
C GLU A 28 21.39 28.85 7.59
N ASN A 29 20.64 29.82 7.05
CA ASN A 29 19.76 29.60 5.88
C ASN A 29 20.54 29.32 4.59
N ARG A 30 21.70 29.97 4.42
CA ARG A 30 22.58 29.73 3.25
C ARG A 30 23.18 28.33 3.29
N ASN A 31 23.62 27.87 4.47
CA ASN A 31 24.17 26.54 4.66
C ASN A 31 23.12 25.43 4.46
N ASP A 32 21.87 25.67 4.88
CA ASP A 32 20.76 24.73 4.64
C ASP A 32 20.37 24.66 3.16
N ALA A 33 20.35 25.79 2.45
CA ALA A 33 20.11 25.82 1.01
C ALA A 33 21.20 25.07 0.24
N LEU A 34 22.47 25.28 0.60
CA LEU A 34 23.61 24.57 0.01
C LEU A 34 23.56 23.06 0.27
N ARG A 35 23.15 22.63 1.47
CA ARG A 35 22.99 21.20 1.79
C ARG A 35 21.84 20.54 1.04
N ARG A 36 20.71 21.23 0.90
CA ARG A 36 19.58 20.74 0.08
C ARG A 36 20.00 20.61 -1.38
N LEU A 37 20.73 21.60 -1.89
CA LEU A 37 21.27 21.56 -3.25
C LEU A 37 22.25 20.40 -3.41
N ALA A 38 23.18 20.20 -2.47
CA ALA A 38 24.10 19.08 -2.47
C ALA A 38 23.37 17.72 -2.43
N ALA A 39 22.33 17.58 -1.59
CA ALA A 39 21.50 16.38 -1.53
C ALA A 39 20.79 16.10 -2.87
N VAL A 40 20.23 17.12 -3.52
CA VAL A 40 19.62 17.00 -4.85
C VAL A 40 20.66 16.58 -5.90
N VAL A 41 21.85 17.18 -5.89
CA VAL A 41 22.93 16.83 -6.83
C VAL A 41 23.35 15.37 -6.64
N VAL A 42 23.48 14.90 -5.39
CA VAL A 42 23.80 13.49 -5.10
C VAL A 42 22.74 12.54 -5.63
N LEU A 43 21.45 12.86 -5.46
CA LEU A 43 20.36 12.04 -5.99
C LEU A 43 20.35 12.02 -7.52
N MET A 44 20.54 13.17 -8.16
CA MET A 44 20.61 13.29 -9.62
C MET A 44 21.81 12.54 -10.19
N ALA A 45 23.00 12.70 -9.60
CA ALA A 45 24.20 11.97 -10.01
C ALA A 45 24.03 10.45 -9.80
N GLY A 46 23.44 10.04 -8.68
CA GLY A 46 23.14 8.64 -8.38
C GLY A 46 22.20 8.00 -9.38
N ALA A 47 21.20 8.73 -9.89
CA ALA A 47 20.30 8.22 -10.92
C ALA A 47 20.93 8.22 -12.33
N ILE A 48 21.59 9.31 -12.70
CA ILE A 48 22.02 9.56 -14.09
C ILE A 48 23.31 8.83 -14.42
N LEU A 49 24.31 8.84 -13.53
CA LEU A 49 25.66 8.36 -13.85
C LEU A 49 25.69 6.84 -14.11
N PRO A 50 25.05 5.98 -13.31
CA PRO A 50 24.98 4.54 -13.59
C PRO A 50 24.16 4.21 -14.84
N ALA A 51 23.06 4.94 -15.08
CA ALA A 51 22.25 4.76 -16.28
C ALA A 51 23.05 5.15 -17.53
N TRP A 52 23.76 6.28 -17.50
CA TRP A 52 24.60 6.74 -18.59
C TRP A 52 25.76 5.75 -18.87
N LEU A 53 26.45 5.27 -17.83
CA LEU A 53 27.50 4.26 -17.97
C LEU A 53 26.97 2.97 -18.63
N ALA A 54 25.79 2.51 -18.23
CA ALA A 54 25.16 1.34 -18.87
C ALA A 54 24.79 1.61 -20.34
N GLY A 55 24.41 2.84 -20.68
CA GLY A 55 24.19 3.30 -22.05
C GLY A 55 25.44 3.23 -22.91
N VAL A 56 26.56 3.74 -22.40
CA VAL A 56 27.84 3.80 -23.13
C VAL A 56 28.50 2.42 -23.24
N ALA A 57 28.35 1.58 -22.22
CA ALA A 57 28.87 0.21 -22.22
C ALA A 57 28.00 -0.78 -23.02
N ALA A 58 26.91 -0.32 -23.64
CA ALA A 58 26.02 -1.18 -24.40
C ALA A 58 26.72 -1.75 -25.64
N ASN A 59 26.49 -3.03 -25.91
CA ASN A 59 27.00 -3.69 -27.10
C ASN A 59 26.42 -3.07 -28.37
N ARG A 60 27.19 -3.11 -29.46
CA ARG A 60 26.73 -2.63 -30.76
C ARG A 60 25.59 -3.51 -31.31
N PRO A 61 24.64 -2.91 -32.07
CA PRO A 61 23.58 -3.65 -32.74
C PRO A 61 24.11 -4.78 -33.64
N GLN A 62 23.48 -5.94 -33.56
CA GLN A 62 23.78 -7.12 -34.39
C GLN A 62 22.49 -7.76 -34.91
N THR A 63 22.61 -8.54 -35.99
CA THR A 63 21.51 -9.38 -36.46
C THR A 63 21.51 -10.70 -35.67
N ARG A 64 20.34 -11.11 -35.18
CA ARG A 64 20.16 -12.34 -34.40
C ARG A 64 19.02 -13.17 -34.98
N ASP A 65 19.32 -14.41 -35.35
CA ASP A 65 18.32 -15.39 -35.74
C ASP A 65 17.84 -16.13 -34.47
N ILE A 66 16.54 -16.11 -34.21
CA ILE A 66 15.94 -16.69 -33.01
C ILE A 66 14.79 -17.59 -33.42
N HIS A 67 14.91 -18.87 -33.06
CA HIS A 67 13.82 -19.82 -33.22
C HIS A 67 12.95 -19.85 -31.97
N ILE A 68 11.64 -19.63 -32.14
CA ILE A 68 10.63 -19.63 -31.08
C ILE A 68 9.73 -20.84 -31.27
N GLU A 69 9.88 -21.83 -30.40
CA GLU A 69 8.99 -22.99 -30.33
C GLU A 69 7.87 -22.72 -29.31
N ALA A 70 6.63 -22.77 -29.77
CA ALA A 70 5.43 -22.55 -28.97
C ALA A 70 4.79 -23.90 -28.59
N TYR A 71 4.51 -24.13 -27.31
CA TYR A 71 3.93 -25.38 -26.81
C TYR A 71 2.96 -25.06 -25.67
N ARG A 72 2.02 -25.97 -25.37
CA ARG A 72 1.12 -25.75 -24.24
C ARG A 72 1.97 -25.46 -23.01
N TYR A 73 1.56 -24.50 -22.19
CA TYR A 73 2.30 -24.01 -21.02
C TYR A 73 3.41 -22.98 -21.28
N GLY A 74 3.85 -22.72 -22.52
CA GLY A 74 4.78 -21.60 -22.76
C GLY A 74 5.53 -21.57 -24.09
N PHE A 75 6.64 -20.82 -24.09
CA PHE A 75 7.51 -20.61 -25.24
C PHE A 75 8.93 -21.04 -24.93
N SER A 76 9.65 -21.54 -25.93
CA SER A 76 11.09 -21.83 -25.88
C SER A 76 11.80 -21.05 -26.99
N PRO A 77 12.68 -20.10 -26.67
CA PRO A 77 13.01 -19.62 -25.32
C PRO A 77 11.87 -18.78 -24.70
N SER A 78 11.69 -18.89 -23.38
CA SER A 78 10.74 -18.06 -22.63
C SER A 78 11.27 -16.65 -22.35
N ARG A 79 12.59 -16.46 -22.48
CA ARG A 79 13.26 -15.18 -22.27
C ARG A 79 14.30 -14.96 -23.35
N ILE A 80 14.17 -13.85 -24.05
CA ILE A 80 15.04 -13.44 -25.14
C ILE A 80 15.80 -12.19 -24.71
N HIS A 81 17.14 -12.28 -24.60
CA HIS A 81 17.99 -11.13 -24.27
C HIS A 81 18.66 -10.61 -25.53
N VAL A 82 18.47 -9.33 -25.81
CA VAL A 82 18.97 -8.65 -27.02
C VAL A 82 19.46 -7.26 -26.65
N ASN A 83 20.31 -6.68 -27.50
CA ASN A 83 20.69 -5.28 -27.35
C ASN A 83 19.72 -4.41 -28.14
N ARG A 84 19.55 -3.16 -27.69
CA ARG A 84 18.77 -2.20 -28.43
C ARG A 84 19.37 -1.96 -29.82
N GLY A 85 18.51 -1.97 -30.83
CA GLY A 85 18.89 -1.85 -32.23
C GLY A 85 19.23 -3.18 -32.90
N ASP A 86 19.31 -4.29 -32.17
CA ASP A 86 19.51 -5.62 -32.78
C ASP A 86 18.40 -5.91 -33.80
N ARG A 87 18.76 -6.46 -34.96
CA ARG A 87 17.80 -6.94 -35.96
C ARG A 87 17.45 -8.39 -35.65
N LEU A 88 16.24 -8.64 -35.19
CA LEU A 88 15.78 -9.98 -34.82
C LEU A 88 15.08 -10.62 -36.00
N ARG A 89 15.53 -11.81 -36.40
CA ARG A 89 14.93 -12.65 -37.42
C ARG A 89 14.30 -13.84 -36.71
N LEU A 90 12.98 -13.76 -36.52
CA LEU A 90 12.22 -14.70 -35.73
C LEU A 90 11.63 -15.78 -36.63
N THR A 91 11.89 -17.03 -36.30
CA THR A 91 11.23 -18.19 -36.92
C THR A 91 10.39 -18.90 -35.88
N PHE A 92 9.30 -19.52 -36.30
CA PHE A 92 8.33 -20.09 -35.38
C PHE A 92 8.08 -21.56 -35.69
N SER A 93 7.83 -22.33 -34.64
CA SER A 93 7.30 -23.69 -34.72
C SER A 93 6.35 -23.93 -33.57
N THR A 94 5.53 -24.97 -33.67
CA THR A 94 4.73 -25.42 -32.52
C THR A 94 4.84 -26.92 -32.32
N ARG A 95 4.87 -27.32 -31.05
CA ARG A 95 5.08 -28.71 -30.62
C ARG A 95 3.80 -29.55 -30.64
N ASP A 96 2.64 -28.94 -30.43
CA ASP A 96 1.40 -29.68 -30.14
C ASP A 96 0.17 -29.21 -30.91
N THR A 97 -0.14 -27.93 -30.88
CA THR A 97 -1.44 -27.37 -31.30
C THR A 97 -1.24 -26.02 -32.00
N GLY A 98 -2.26 -25.51 -32.67
CA GLY A 98 -2.20 -24.15 -33.22
C GLY A 98 -1.99 -23.13 -32.10
N GLN A 99 -1.00 -22.26 -32.26
CA GLN A 99 -0.66 -21.24 -31.27
C GLN A 99 -0.50 -19.88 -31.91
N SER A 100 -0.39 -18.85 -31.08
CA SER A 100 -0.08 -17.51 -31.55
C SER A 100 1.03 -16.90 -30.72
N PHE A 101 1.81 -16.05 -31.37
CA PHE A 101 2.75 -15.15 -30.74
C PHE A 101 2.19 -13.74 -30.84
N PHE A 102 1.56 -13.29 -29.76
CA PHE A 102 0.95 -11.97 -29.64
C PHE A 102 1.94 -11.04 -28.94
N PHE A 103 2.43 -10.05 -29.67
CA PHE A 103 3.46 -9.13 -29.21
C PHE A 103 3.03 -7.68 -29.38
N GLN A 104 2.26 -7.22 -28.39
CA GLN A 104 1.55 -5.95 -28.42
C GLN A 104 2.46 -4.74 -28.60
N ASP A 105 3.58 -4.71 -27.87
CA ASP A 105 4.50 -3.56 -27.88
C ASP A 105 5.14 -3.34 -29.27
N TYR A 106 5.17 -4.37 -30.11
CA TYR A 106 5.76 -4.34 -31.46
C TYR A 106 4.70 -4.42 -32.57
N ASP A 107 3.43 -4.18 -32.23
CA ASP A 107 2.33 -4.18 -33.19
C ASP A 107 2.20 -5.50 -33.99
N LEU A 108 2.50 -6.63 -33.34
CA LEU A 108 2.69 -7.91 -34.04
C LEU A 108 1.79 -9.00 -33.47
N HIS A 109 1.05 -9.68 -34.36
CA HIS A 109 0.34 -10.91 -34.07
C HIS A 109 0.72 -11.97 -35.09
N VAL A 110 1.27 -13.09 -34.63
CA VAL A 110 1.69 -14.20 -35.49
C VAL A 110 0.85 -15.42 -35.15
N ALA A 111 0.16 -15.98 -36.14
CA ALA A 111 -0.54 -17.25 -36.03
C ALA A 111 0.34 -18.39 -36.56
N ILE A 112 0.56 -19.40 -35.72
CA ILE A 112 1.49 -20.51 -35.93
C ILE A 112 0.66 -21.78 -36.16
N THR A 113 0.81 -22.37 -37.36
CA THR A 113 0.11 -23.60 -37.73
C THR A 113 1.03 -24.81 -37.52
N PRO A 114 0.56 -25.90 -36.87
CA PRO A 114 1.37 -27.10 -36.66
C PRO A 114 1.89 -27.70 -37.96
N GLY A 115 3.19 -28.04 -37.99
CA GLY A 115 3.84 -28.64 -39.16
C GLY A 115 4.10 -27.69 -40.34
N ASN A 116 3.72 -26.42 -40.25
CA ASN A 116 3.98 -25.42 -41.28
C ASN A 116 5.14 -24.50 -40.86
N LYS A 117 6.09 -24.25 -41.77
CA LYS A 117 7.17 -23.27 -41.57
C LYS A 117 6.71 -21.83 -41.81
N LEU A 118 5.67 -21.66 -42.61
CA LEU A 118 5.07 -20.36 -42.87
C LEU A 118 4.12 -19.98 -41.74
N VAL A 119 4.22 -18.74 -41.30
CA VAL A 119 3.32 -18.15 -40.31
C VAL A 119 2.51 -17.01 -40.92
N ALA A 120 1.29 -16.84 -40.43
CA ALA A 120 0.44 -15.72 -40.82
C ALA A 120 0.67 -14.57 -39.84
N VAL A 121 1.11 -13.42 -40.37
CA VAL A 121 1.49 -12.23 -39.60
C VAL A 121 0.46 -11.14 -39.84
N GLN A 122 -0.05 -10.58 -38.76
CA GLN A 122 -1.01 -9.49 -38.78
C GLN A 122 -0.51 -8.34 -37.89
N ARG A 123 -0.74 -7.10 -38.33
CA ARG A 123 -0.46 -5.91 -37.53
C ARG A 123 -1.65 -5.56 -36.67
N LEU A 124 -1.42 -5.25 -35.40
CA LEU A 124 -2.51 -4.92 -34.46
C LEU A 124 -3.14 -3.55 -34.77
N SER A 125 -2.38 -2.64 -35.36
CA SER A 125 -2.79 -1.31 -35.79
C SER A 125 -3.68 -1.33 -37.04
N ARG A 126 -3.62 -2.40 -37.83
CA ARG A 126 -4.37 -2.57 -39.08
C ARG A 126 -5.01 -3.97 -39.12
N PRO A 127 -6.06 -4.21 -38.33
CA PRO A 127 -6.69 -5.52 -38.22
C PRO A 127 -7.43 -5.95 -39.50
N ASP A 128 -7.84 -4.99 -40.35
CA ASP A 128 -8.58 -5.27 -41.58
C ASP A 128 -7.68 -5.67 -42.75
N ASP A 129 -6.36 -5.47 -42.64
CA ASP A 129 -5.40 -5.88 -43.67
C ASP A 129 -5.29 -7.42 -43.69
N PRO A 130 -5.18 -8.04 -44.89
CA PRO A 130 -4.97 -9.47 -44.99
C PRO A 130 -3.63 -9.86 -44.35
N PRO A 131 -3.55 -11.03 -43.67
CA PRO A 131 -2.32 -11.45 -43.02
C PRO A 131 -1.23 -11.76 -44.05
N GLU A 132 -0.02 -11.31 -43.77
CA GLU A 132 1.18 -11.61 -44.57
C GLU A 132 1.68 -13.00 -44.21
N VAL A 133 1.91 -13.86 -45.20
CA VAL A 133 2.40 -15.22 -44.97
C VAL A 133 3.90 -15.26 -45.24
N VAL A 134 4.70 -15.46 -44.19
CA VAL A 134 6.17 -15.38 -44.23
C VAL A 134 6.82 -16.52 -43.45
N GLU A 135 8.04 -16.91 -43.82
CA GLU A 135 8.84 -17.89 -43.06
C GLU A 135 9.57 -17.23 -41.88
N THR A 136 9.99 -15.97 -42.05
CA THR A 136 10.77 -15.23 -41.05
C THR A 136 10.15 -13.88 -40.80
N VAL A 137 9.97 -13.54 -39.52
CA VAL A 137 9.48 -12.23 -39.09
C VAL A 137 10.66 -11.39 -38.63
N GLU A 138 10.84 -10.23 -39.24
CA GLU A 138 11.94 -9.32 -38.89
C GLU A 138 11.44 -8.16 -38.04
N LEU A 139 12.13 -7.89 -36.92
CA LEU A 139 11.87 -6.72 -36.08
C LEU A 139 13.15 -6.14 -35.50
N VAL A 140 13.14 -4.85 -35.19
CA VAL A 140 14.27 -4.17 -34.54
C VAL A 140 14.02 -4.11 -33.05
N ALA A 141 14.97 -4.60 -32.25
CA ALA A 141 14.86 -4.64 -30.79
C ALA A 141 14.86 -3.23 -30.17
N GLY A 142 13.85 -2.96 -29.34
CA GLY A 142 13.68 -1.72 -28.60
C GLY A 142 12.60 -0.83 -29.18
N LEU A 143 11.76 -0.30 -28.29
CA LEU A 143 10.64 0.55 -28.69
C LEU A 143 11.14 1.91 -29.24
N PRO A 144 10.42 2.50 -30.20
CA PRO A 144 10.77 3.80 -30.73
C PRO A 144 10.60 4.91 -29.68
N GLY A 145 11.27 6.03 -29.90
CA GLY A 145 11.15 7.22 -29.06
C GLY A 145 11.95 7.17 -27.74
N TRP A 146 11.88 8.28 -27.00
CA TRP A 146 12.58 8.45 -25.73
C TRP A 146 11.99 7.56 -24.62
N GLN A 147 10.67 7.33 -24.62
CA GLN A 147 10.01 6.45 -23.65
C GLN A 147 10.46 4.99 -23.82
N GLY A 148 10.81 4.57 -25.04
CA GLY A 148 11.39 3.26 -25.30
C GLY A 148 12.77 3.04 -24.64
N TRP A 149 13.46 4.10 -24.20
CA TRP A 149 14.67 3.98 -23.36
C TRP A 149 14.36 3.63 -21.90
N LEU A 150 13.13 3.89 -21.44
CA LEU A 150 12.68 3.53 -20.10
C LEU A 150 12.15 2.09 -20.05
N VAL A 151 11.54 1.62 -21.15
CA VAL A 151 10.98 0.27 -21.25
C VAL A 151 12.02 -0.70 -21.82
N SER A 152 12.63 -1.48 -20.94
CA SER A 152 13.63 -2.51 -21.29
C SER A 152 13.04 -3.93 -21.37
N LYS A 153 11.76 -4.10 -21.05
CA LYS A 153 11.08 -5.39 -21.02
C LYS A 153 9.75 -5.29 -21.75
N SER A 154 9.57 -6.14 -22.74
CA SER A 154 8.32 -6.30 -23.49
C SER A 154 7.86 -7.75 -23.41
N GLN A 155 6.58 -7.98 -23.15
CA GLN A 155 6.05 -9.33 -22.94
C GLN A 155 5.29 -9.79 -24.18
N PHE A 156 5.58 -11.01 -24.64
CA PHE A 156 4.77 -11.71 -25.63
C PHE A 156 3.96 -12.82 -24.97
N ARG A 157 2.81 -13.17 -25.56
CA ARG A 157 1.89 -14.16 -25.00
C ARG A 157 1.17 -14.95 -26.09
N ASN A 158 0.58 -16.07 -25.70
CA ASN A 158 -0.39 -16.73 -26.56
C ASN A 158 -1.77 -16.06 -26.43
N HIS A 159 -2.41 -15.76 -27.56
CA HIS A 159 -3.76 -15.22 -27.65
C HIS A 159 -4.79 -16.25 -28.14
N THR A 160 -4.33 -17.31 -28.81
CA THR A 160 -5.16 -18.38 -29.34
C THR A 160 -5.48 -19.38 -28.24
N TYR A 161 -6.76 -19.77 -28.13
CA TYR A 161 -7.16 -20.78 -27.14
C TYR A 161 -6.61 -22.16 -27.52
N ASN A 162 -5.59 -22.63 -26.80
CA ASN A 162 -4.98 -23.97 -26.93
C ASN A 162 -5.18 -24.85 -25.68
N GLY A 163 -5.96 -24.38 -24.71
CA GLY A 163 -6.35 -25.14 -23.51
C GLY A 163 -6.57 -24.29 -22.26
N PRO A 164 -6.89 -24.92 -21.10
CA PRO A 164 -7.24 -24.22 -19.86
C PRO A 164 -6.15 -23.26 -19.35
N MET A 165 -4.88 -23.55 -19.65
CA MET A 165 -3.72 -22.79 -19.17
C MET A 165 -3.17 -21.78 -20.19
N HIS A 166 -3.84 -21.56 -21.32
CA HIS A 166 -3.38 -20.64 -22.38
C HIS A 166 -2.98 -19.24 -21.88
N GLY A 167 -3.72 -18.69 -20.89
CA GLY A 167 -3.42 -17.38 -20.30
C GLY A 167 -2.13 -17.31 -19.48
N THR A 168 -1.49 -18.44 -19.19
CA THR A 168 -0.19 -18.50 -18.51
C THR A 168 0.99 -18.54 -19.47
N GLU A 169 0.73 -18.72 -20.77
CA GLU A 169 1.73 -18.88 -21.81
C GLU A 169 2.26 -17.52 -22.22
N ARG A 170 3.42 -17.18 -21.66
CA ARG A 170 4.08 -15.88 -21.86
C ARG A 170 5.59 -16.02 -21.90
N GLY A 171 6.22 -15.10 -22.60
CA GLY A 171 7.66 -14.91 -22.54
C GLY A 171 8.04 -13.43 -22.59
N ASP A 172 9.31 -13.19 -22.35
CA ASP A 172 9.85 -11.84 -22.15
C ASP A 172 10.95 -11.55 -23.19
N LEU A 173 10.81 -10.45 -23.93
CA LEU A 173 11.90 -9.81 -24.66
C LEU A 173 12.54 -8.76 -23.75
N ILE A 174 13.82 -8.94 -23.42
CA ILE A 174 14.59 -8.04 -22.59
C ILE A 174 15.63 -7.35 -23.46
N VAL A 175 15.47 -6.03 -23.59
CA VAL A 175 16.31 -5.16 -24.41
C VAL A 175 17.30 -4.42 -23.51
N ALA A 176 18.58 -4.71 -23.67
CA ALA A 176 19.67 -4.03 -22.99
C ALA A 176 20.07 -2.72 -23.72
N PRO A 177 20.52 -1.68 -23.00
CA PRO A 177 20.70 -1.62 -21.55
C PRO A 177 19.42 -1.21 -20.80
N ASN A 178 19.24 -1.75 -19.59
CA ASN A 178 18.12 -1.37 -18.72
C ASN A 178 18.47 -0.12 -17.90
N LEU A 179 18.21 1.07 -18.45
CA LEU A 179 18.57 2.34 -17.82
C LEU A 179 17.89 2.55 -16.46
N LEU A 180 16.60 2.20 -16.37
CA LEU A 180 15.83 2.33 -15.13
C LEU A 180 16.41 1.48 -14.01
N LEU A 181 16.82 0.24 -14.31
CA LEU A 181 17.46 -0.62 -13.31
C LEU A 181 18.74 0.00 -12.77
N HIS A 182 19.66 0.43 -13.65
CA HIS A 182 20.94 1.00 -13.23
C HIS A 182 20.75 2.32 -12.46
N GLY A 183 19.84 3.19 -12.90
CA GLY A 183 19.50 4.41 -12.17
C GLY A 183 18.87 4.12 -10.80
N SER A 184 18.00 3.11 -10.70
CA SER A 184 17.41 2.71 -9.41
C SER A 184 18.44 2.14 -8.43
N LEU A 185 19.40 1.35 -8.92
CA LEU A 185 20.51 0.83 -8.12
C LEU A 185 21.40 1.96 -7.60
N GLY A 186 21.67 2.97 -8.43
CA GLY A 186 22.41 4.15 -7.99
C GLY A 186 21.66 5.01 -6.97
N LEU A 187 20.33 5.16 -7.12
CA LEU A 187 19.50 5.84 -6.12
C LEU A 187 19.48 5.12 -4.77
N LEU A 188 19.56 3.79 -4.74
CA LEU A 188 19.62 3.01 -3.52
C LEU A 188 20.84 3.39 -2.65
N ALA A 189 21.97 3.73 -3.28
CA ALA A 189 23.14 4.27 -2.60
C ALA A 189 23.06 5.79 -2.35
N ALA A 190 22.43 6.56 -3.26
CA ALA A 190 22.38 8.02 -3.16
C ALA A 190 21.40 8.53 -2.10
N ILE A 191 20.26 7.86 -1.88
CA ILE A 191 19.25 8.23 -0.87
C ILE A 191 19.81 8.29 0.56
N PRO A 192 20.50 7.25 1.07
CA PRO A 192 21.09 7.32 2.42
C PRO A 192 22.18 8.39 2.51
N LEU A 193 22.98 8.60 1.44
CA LEU A 193 24.00 9.65 1.40
C LEU A 193 23.36 11.05 1.46
N ALA A 194 22.30 11.29 0.69
CA ALA A 194 21.51 12.52 0.76
C ALA A 194 20.87 12.70 2.15
N GLY A 195 20.38 11.62 2.76
CA GLY A 195 19.87 11.60 4.13
C GLY A 195 20.93 12.02 5.16
N LEU A 196 22.17 11.54 5.04
CA LEU A 196 23.28 11.94 5.92
C LEU A 196 23.69 13.40 5.74
N ILE A 197 23.66 13.93 4.51
CA ILE A 197 23.93 15.35 4.21
C ILE A 197 22.87 16.24 4.89
N LEU A 198 21.62 15.79 4.94
CA LEU A 198 20.49 16.51 5.55
C LEU A 198 20.40 16.32 7.07
N ALA A 199 20.75 15.15 7.60
CA ALA A 199 20.60 14.80 9.02
C ALA A 199 21.60 15.50 9.94
N ARG A 200 22.66 16.10 9.38
CA ARG A 200 23.80 16.60 10.15
C ARG A 200 23.51 17.74 11.14
N ASN A 201 22.32 18.34 11.17
CA ASN A 201 21.93 19.40 12.14
C ASN A 201 20.45 19.35 12.61
N GLY A 202 19.84 18.16 12.72
CA GLY A 202 18.40 18.02 12.93
C GLY A 202 17.88 17.75 14.34
N ALA A 203 18.72 17.67 15.38
CA ALA A 203 18.28 17.38 16.75
C ALA A 203 18.03 18.66 17.59
N LYS A 204 17.53 19.74 17.00
CA LYS A 204 16.82 20.75 17.80
C LYS A 204 15.43 20.17 18.04
N SER A 205 15.19 19.69 19.26
CA SER A 205 13.85 19.41 19.80
C SER A 205 12.95 20.61 19.46
N ARG A 206 12.22 20.50 18.34
CA ARG A 206 11.23 21.48 17.93
C ARG A 206 10.13 21.33 18.96
N GLY A 207 10.16 22.19 19.98
CA GLY A 207 9.21 22.15 21.10
C GLY A 207 7.81 21.88 20.56
N GLU A 208 7.22 20.77 21.01
CA GLU A 208 5.91 20.32 20.55
C GLU A 208 4.90 21.45 20.75
N ARG A 209 4.62 22.22 19.69
CA ARG A 209 3.45 23.09 19.65
C ARG A 209 2.24 22.17 19.57
N ARG A 210 1.75 21.74 20.72
CA ARG A 210 0.51 20.99 20.85
C ARG A 210 -0.64 21.92 20.45
N PHE A 211 -1.09 21.79 19.20
CA PHE A 211 -2.27 22.51 18.73
C PHE A 211 -3.51 21.90 19.36
N ASN A 212 -4.22 22.69 20.16
CA ASN A 212 -5.48 22.26 20.75
C ASN A 212 -6.62 22.45 19.74
N LEU A 213 -6.96 21.41 18.96
CA LEU A 213 -8.03 21.49 17.96
C LEU A 213 -9.39 21.90 18.56
N PHE A 214 -9.64 21.64 19.84
CA PHE A 214 -10.90 21.96 20.50
C PHE A 214 -11.07 23.45 20.83
N SER A 215 -9.99 24.25 20.86
CA SER A 215 -10.13 25.70 20.98
C SER A 215 -10.53 26.35 19.66
N TRP A 216 -10.18 25.73 18.53
CA TRP A 216 -10.51 26.22 17.19
C TRP A 216 -11.91 25.78 16.71
N LEU A 217 -12.35 24.56 17.07
CA LEU A 217 -13.63 23.99 16.64
C LEU A 217 -14.51 23.58 17.84
N PRO A 218 -15.27 24.51 18.46
CA PRO A 218 -16.06 24.22 19.66
C PRO A 218 -17.24 23.26 19.42
N TRP A 219 -17.76 23.17 18.18
CA TRP A 219 -18.80 22.18 17.82
C TRP A 219 -18.27 20.75 17.84
N LEU A 220 -17.00 20.53 17.44
CA LEU A 220 -16.36 19.23 17.45
C LEU A 220 -16.25 18.69 18.88
N LYS A 221 -15.93 19.57 19.84
CA LYS A 221 -15.93 19.26 21.27
C LYS A 221 -17.31 18.82 21.77
N ARG A 222 -18.39 19.44 21.30
CA ARG A 222 -19.77 19.07 21.66
C ARG A 222 -20.16 17.70 21.12
N VAL A 223 -19.82 17.41 19.86
CA VAL A 223 -20.07 16.12 19.21
C VAL A 223 -19.25 15.01 19.87
N MET A 224 -17.95 15.19 20.07
CA MET A 224 -17.08 14.17 20.66
C MET A 224 -17.39 13.87 22.14
N LYS A 225 -17.96 14.83 22.88
CA LYS A 225 -18.40 14.62 24.28
C LYS A 225 -19.78 13.99 24.40
N ALA A 226 -20.53 13.85 23.31
CA ALA A 226 -21.86 13.26 23.38
C ALA A 226 -21.77 11.76 23.72
N PRO A 227 -22.56 11.25 24.68
CA PRO A 227 -22.50 9.85 25.10
C PRO A 227 -22.90 8.86 23.99
N SER A 228 -23.67 9.32 23.00
CA SER A 228 -24.10 8.55 21.82
C SER A 228 -23.11 8.58 20.66
N PHE A 229 -22.07 9.43 20.69
CA PHE A 229 -21.17 9.64 19.55
C PHE A 229 -20.52 8.34 19.06
N GLN A 230 -19.93 7.57 19.97
CA GLN A 230 -19.27 6.31 19.62
C GLN A 230 -20.26 5.31 19.00
N PHE A 231 -21.48 5.22 19.54
CA PHE A 231 -22.48 4.28 19.05
C PHE A 231 -23.00 4.68 17.66
N ASN A 232 -23.28 5.96 17.45
CA ASN A 232 -23.76 6.48 16.16
C ASN A 232 -22.75 6.31 15.03
N VAL A 233 -21.44 6.37 15.33
CA VAL A 233 -20.39 6.16 14.33
C VAL A 233 -20.10 4.67 14.11
N ALA A 234 -20.18 3.85 15.15
CA ALA A 234 -19.93 2.42 15.04
C ALA A 234 -21.08 1.62 14.38
N LEU A 235 -22.33 2.10 14.49
CA LEU A 235 -23.50 1.39 13.95
C LEU A 235 -23.52 1.28 12.41
N PRO A 236 -23.28 2.35 11.62
CA PRO A 236 -23.11 2.22 10.17
C PRO A 236 -21.96 1.30 9.80
N MET A 237 -20.85 1.39 10.55
CA MET A 237 -19.68 0.54 10.33
C MET A 237 -19.99 -0.94 10.58
N LEU A 238 -20.84 -1.25 11.57
CA LEU A 238 -21.35 -2.61 11.78
C LEU A 238 -22.18 -3.10 10.59
N GLY A 239 -23.01 -2.24 10.00
CA GLY A 239 -23.76 -2.56 8.79
C GLY A 239 -22.87 -2.93 7.61
N VAL A 240 -21.84 -2.12 7.35
CA VAL A 240 -20.83 -2.41 6.31
C VAL A 240 -20.08 -3.71 6.63
N PHE A 241 -19.72 -3.92 7.89
CA PHE A 241 -19.02 -5.13 8.32
C PHE A 241 -19.86 -6.40 8.12
N TRP A 242 -21.15 -6.35 8.44
CA TRP A 242 -22.06 -7.47 8.19
C TRP A 242 -22.25 -7.73 6.69
N PHE A 243 -22.36 -6.66 5.89
CA PHE A 243 -22.39 -6.78 4.43
C PHE A 243 -21.13 -7.49 3.90
N ILE A 244 -19.93 -7.16 4.39
CA ILE A 244 -18.68 -7.83 4.01
C ILE A 244 -18.75 -9.33 4.32
N ILE A 245 -19.24 -9.71 5.51
CA ILE A 245 -19.36 -11.12 5.91
C ILE A 245 -20.31 -11.86 4.97
N LEU A 246 -21.50 -11.31 4.72
CA LEU A 246 -22.49 -11.92 3.84
C LEU A 246 -21.98 -12.00 2.39
N ALA A 247 -21.35 -10.94 1.88
CA ALA A 247 -20.78 -10.93 0.54
C ALA A 247 -19.65 -11.95 0.38
N GLY A 248 -18.81 -12.14 1.40
CA GLY A 248 -17.75 -13.16 1.35
C GLY A 248 -18.28 -14.60 1.42
N LEU A 249 -19.41 -14.85 2.11
CA LEU A 249 -20.02 -16.19 2.21
C LEU A 249 -20.88 -16.56 1.00
N PHE A 250 -21.73 -15.63 0.55
CA PHE A 250 -22.74 -15.89 -0.49
C PHE A 250 -22.39 -15.30 -1.86
N GLY A 251 -21.39 -14.43 -1.94
CA GLY A 251 -20.97 -13.80 -3.19
C GLY A 251 -20.12 -14.71 -4.08
N THR A 252 -19.51 -14.12 -5.11
CA THR A 252 -18.71 -14.85 -6.10
C THR A 252 -17.48 -15.50 -5.45
N LYS A 253 -17.12 -16.74 -5.84
CA LYS A 253 -15.96 -17.43 -5.25
C LYS A 253 -14.60 -16.87 -5.68
N VAL A 254 -14.57 -16.00 -6.70
CA VAL A 254 -13.34 -15.34 -7.16
C VAL A 254 -13.10 -14.08 -6.33
N ALA A 255 -12.01 -14.04 -5.56
CA ALA A 255 -11.67 -12.91 -4.69
C ALA A 255 -11.63 -11.55 -5.43
N GLY A 256 -11.14 -11.55 -6.67
CA GLY A 256 -11.09 -10.38 -7.55
C GLY A 256 -12.45 -9.77 -7.92
N ARG A 257 -13.54 -10.53 -7.78
CA ARG A 257 -14.91 -10.09 -8.11
C ARG A 257 -15.85 -10.12 -6.91
N ASN A 258 -15.36 -10.55 -5.75
CA ASN A 258 -16.14 -10.60 -4.52
C ASN A 258 -15.98 -9.30 -3.73
N ALA A 259 -17.10 -8.66 -3.40
CA ALA A 259 -17.10 -7.41 -2.65
C ALA A 259 -16.49 -7.55 -1.24
N GLY A 260 -16.62 -8.70 -0.58
CA GLY A 260 -16.11 -8.93 0.78
C GLY A 260 -14.59 -8.71 0.87
N PRO A 261 -13.77 -9.55 0.22
CA PRO A 261 -12.32 -9.39 0.17
C PRO A 261 -11.88 -8.04 -0.40
N MET A 262 -12.55 -7.55 -1.45
CA MET A 262 -12.21 -6.25 -2.04
C MET A 262 -12.38 -5.10 -1.04
N ILE A 263 -13.50 -5.06 -0.32
CA ILE A 263 -13.73 -3.99 0.65
C ILE A 263 -12.76 -4.14 1.83
N ILE A 264 -12.62 -5.32 2.43
CA ILE A 264 -11.82 -5.47 3.66
C ILE A 264 -10.30 -5.40 3.42
N TRP A 265 -9.79 -6.00 2.34
CA TRP A 265 -8.35 -6.09 2.09
C TRP A 265 -7.83 -5.00 1.17
N VAL A 266 -8.62 -4.54 0.19
CA VAL A 266 -8.17 -3.48 -0.72
C VAL A 266 -8.58 -2.12 -0.17
N LEU A 267 -9.86 -1.84 0.00
CA LEU A 267 -10.30 -0.50 0.42
C LEU A 267 -9.96 -0.20 1.88
N TRP A 268 -10.36 -1.11 2.78
CA TRP A 268 -10.34 -0.88 4.22
C TRP A 268 -8.92 -0.94 4.78
N LEU A 269 -8.15 -1.97 4.45
CA LEU A 269 -6.75 -2.07 4.88
C LEU A 269 -5.90 -0.93 4.30
N SER A 270 -6.10 -0.55 3.02
CA SER A 270 -5.38 0.58 2.43
C SER A 270 -5.76 1.90 3.10
N ALA A 271 -7.05 2.14 3.38
CA ALA A 271 -7.49 3.32 4.11
C ALA A 271 -6.89 3.38 5.52
N LEU A 272 -6.82 2.22 6.20
CA LEU A 272 -6.20 2.12 7.52
C LEU A 272 -4.71 2.51 7.48
N ILE A 273 -3.95 2.00 6.51
CA ILE A 273 -2.52 2.27 6.38
C ILE A 273 -2.24 3.72 5.92
N ILE A 274 -2.96 4.21 4.91
CA ILE A 274 -2.66 5.50 4.28
C ILE A 274 -3.19 6.68 5.11
N LEU A 275 -4.41 6.56 5.65
CA LEU A 275 -5.07 7.68 6.34
C LEU A 275 -4.91 7.57 7.86
N LEU A 276 -5.12 6.38 8.42
CA LEU A 276 -5.36 6.27 9.86
C LEU A 276 -4.10 6.08 10.68
N VAL A 277 -3.10 5.39 10.15
CA VAL A 277 -1.75 5.31 10.74
C VAL A 277 -1.14 6.70 10.97
N PRO A 278 -1.15 7.65 9.99
CA PRO A 278 -0.58 8.98 10.23
C PRO A 278 -1.44 9.88 11.14
N ILE A 279 -2.77 9.73 11.13
CA ILE A 279 -3.69 10.63 11.88
C ILE A 279 -3.86 10.23 13.34
N GLY A 280 -3.78 8.93 13.65
CA GLY A 280 -3.95 8.45 15.02
C GLY A 280 -4.69 7.14 15.06
N GLY A 281 -3.93 6.05 15.05
CA GLY A 281 -4.41 4.68 15.05
C GLY A 281 -5.47 4.32 16.10
N ARG A 282 -5.44 4.96 17.28
CA ARG A 282 -6.41 4.71 18.37
C ARG A 282 -7.82 5.22 18.05
N ILE A 283 -7.96 6.20 17.16
CA ILE A 283 -9.26 6.70 16.69
C ILE A 283 -10.03 5.55 16.05
N TRP A 284 -9.34 4.66 15.33
CA TRP A 284 -9.95 3.47 14.72
C TRP A 284 -10.71 2.60 15.71
N CYS A 285 -10.15 2.42 16.90
CA CYS A 285 -10.73 1.56 17.93
C CYS A 285 -12.08 2.09 18.43
N THR A 286 -12.42 3.35 18.18
CA THR A 286 -13.73 3.94 18.49
C THR A 286 -14.81 3.59 17.47
N VAL A 287 -14.42 3.31 16.23
CA VAL A 287 -15.32 3.01 15.10
C VAL A 287 -15.36 1.51 14.79
N CYS A 288 -14.39 0.76 15.30
CA CYS A 288 -14.23 -0.67 15.03
C CYS A 288 -15.51 -1.47 15.40
N PRO A 289 -16.08 -2.23 14.45
CA PRO A 289 -17.30 -3.01 14.70
C PRO A 289 -17.05 -4.28 15.52
N LEU A 290 -15.80 -4.77 15.58
CA LEU A 290 -15.45 -6.04 16.26
C LEU A 290 -15.84 -6.08 17.75
N PRO A 291 -15.45 -5.09 18.59
CA PRO A 291 -15.82 -5.11 20.00
C PRO A 291 -17.26 -4.64 20.27
N LEU A 292 -18.00 -4.17 19.27
CA LEU A 292 -19.26 -3.44 19.47
C LEU A 292 -20.31 -4.30 20.18
N ILE A 293 -20.44 -5.57 19.79
CA ILE A 293 -21.38 -6.53 20.41
C ILE A 293 -21.00 -6.77 21.87
N GLY A 294 -19.70 -6.95 22.16
CA GLY A 294 -19.19 -7.13 23.51
C GLY A 294 -19.38 -5.89 24.40
N GLU A 295 -19.13 -4.69 23.86
CA GLU A 295 -19.35 -3.43 24.57
C GLU A 295 -20.83 -3.19 24.87
N TRP A 296 -21.72 -3.46 23.92
CA TRP A 296 -23.17 -3.36 24.15
C TRP A 296 -23.62 -4.30 25.26
N SER A 297 -23.13 -5.55 25.23
CA SER A 297 -23.36 -6.56 26.26
C SER A 297 -22.88 -6.09 27.64
N GLN A 298 -21.69 -5.46 27.72
CA GLN A 298 -21.11 -4.95 28.97
C GLN A 298 -21.83 -3.69 29.48
N ARG A 299 -22.23 -2.76 28.60
CA ARG A 299 -22.99 -1.55 28.94
C ARG A 299 -24.40 -1.86 29.42
N ARG A 300 -25.10 -2.80 28.78
CA ARG A 300 -26.43 -3.26 29.21
C ARG A 300 -26.39 -3.82 30.63
N ARG A 301 -25.34 -4.59 30.97
CA ARG A 301 -25.11 -5.09 32.33
C ARG A 301 -24.85 -3.97 33.35
N LEU A 302 -24.06 -2.97 32.99
CA LEU A 302 -23.79 -1.82 33.88
C LEU A 302 -25.05 -0.97 34.13
N SER A 303 -25.92 -0.83 33.12
CA SER A 303 -27.20 -0.12 33.24
C SER A 303 -28.25 -0.86 34.09
N GLN A 304 -28.07 -2.17 34.31
CA GLN A 304 -29.00 -2.99 35.11
C GLN A 304 -28.61 -3.09 36.58
N LYS A 305 -27.44 -2.56 36.98
CA LYS A 305 -27.03 -2.54 38.40
C LYS A 305 -27.70 -1.36 39.12
N PRO A 306 -28.30 -1.56 40.31
CA PRO A 306 -28.79 -0.47 41.13
C PRO A 306 -27.65 0.51 41.49
N ALA A 307 -27.94 1.81 41.47
CA ALA A 307 -27.01 2.86 41.89
C ALA A 307 -26.68 2.68 43.39
N GLY A 308 -25.60 1.95 43.69
CA GLY A 308 -25.18 1.62 45.05
C GLY A 308 -24.42 0.29 45.20
N ALA A 309 -24.43 -0.58 44.19
CA ALA A 309 -23.65 -1.82 44.24
C ALA A 309 -22.14 -1.55 44.04
N GLU A 310 -21.38 -1.74 45.10
CA GLU A 310 -19.93 -1.56 45.22
C GLU A 310 -19.14 -2.19 44.05
N VAL A 311 -18.21 -1.42 43.50
CA VAL A 311 -17.50 -1.63 42.22
C VAL A 311 -16.46 -2.77 42.28
N GLN A 312 -16.19 -3.35 43.44
CA GLN A 312 -14.96 -4.13 43.68
C GLN A 312 -15.09 -5.66 43.69
N SER A 313 -16.29 -6.24 43.62
CA SER A 313 -16.40 -7.71 43.63
C SER A 313 -16.16 -8.32 42.24
N PRO A 314 -15.16 -9.21 42.06
CA PRO A 314 -14.94 -9.91 40.80
C PRO A 314 -16.18 -10.76 40.48
N ARG A 315 -16.68 -10.62 39.25
CA ARG A 315 -17.88 -11.31 38.78
C ARG A 315 -17.71 -12.81 38.95
N ARG A 316 -18.63 -13.47 39.65
CA ARG A 316 -18.67 -14.93 39.74
C ARG A 316 -19.61 -15.49 38.68
N VAL A 317 -19.11 -16.34 37.80
CA VAL A 317 -19.94 -17.18 36.91
C VAL A 317 -19.83 -18.59 37.46
N LEU A 318 -20.97 -19.23 37.76
CA LEU A 318 -20.99 -20.57 38.38
C LEU A 318 -20.13 -20.66 39.67
N GLY A 319 -20.06 -19.58 40.45
CA GLY A 319 -19.29 -19.53 41.71
C GLY A 319 -17.80 -19.17 41.58
N VAL A 320 -17.23 -19.16 40.36
CA VAL A 320 -15.80 -18.87 40.13
C VAL A 320 -15.58 -17.40 39.80
N PRO A 321 -14.67 -16.67 40.50
CA PRO A 321 -14.33 -15.29 40.16
C PRO A 321 -13.63 -15.24 38.79
N LEU A 322 -14.24 -14.55 37.82
CA LEU A 322 -13.67 -14.37 36.49
C LEU A 322 -12.55 -13.32 36.53
N ILE A 323 -11.32 -13.82 36.61
CA ILE A 323 -10.10 -13.02 36.56
C ILE A 323 -9.41 -13.34 35.23
N TRP A 324 -8.95 -12.31 34.51
CA TRP A 324 -8.19 -12.52 33.29
C TRP A 324 -6.84 -13.18 33.62
N PRO A 325 -6.46 -14.26 32.93
CA PRO A 325 -5.27 -15.00 33.31
C PRO A 325 -3.99 -14.26 32.90
N SER A 326 -2.97 -14.26 33.76
CA SER A 326 -1.76 -13.42 33.64
C SER A 326 -0.90 -13.72 32.41
N TRP A 327 -0.82 -14.98 31.98
CA TRP A 327 -0.12 -15.36 30.74
C TRP A 327 -0.73 -14.71 29.49
N LEU A 328 -2.04 -14.41 29.51
CA LEU A 328 -2.78 -13.81 28.41
C LEU A 328 -2.86 -12.28 28.49
N SER A 329 -2.27 -11.66 29.53
CA SER A 329 -2.17 -10.19 29.66
C SER A 329 -0.91 -9.59 29.02
N ASN A 330 -0.01 -10.44 28.50
CA ASN A 330 1.19 -9.98 27.80
C ASN A 330 0.87 -9.53 26.37
N ALA A 331 1.81 -8.88 25.68
CA ALA A 331 1.65 -8.51 24.28
C ALA A 331 1.72 -9.71 23.31
N TRP A 332 2.30 -10.83 23.76
CA TRP A 332 2.55 -12.02 22.95
C TRP A 332 1.31 -12.63 22.29
N PRO A 333 0.15 -12.82 22.95
CA PRO A 333 -1.03 -13.40 22.32
C PRO A 333 -1.48 -12.59 21.10
N ARG A 334 -1.43 -11.27 21.20
CA ARG A 334 -1.74 -10.38 20.08
C ARG A 334 -0.75 -10.52 18.93
N VAL A 335 0.55 -10.52 19.23
CA VAL A 335 1.61 -10.62 18.23
C VAL A 335 1.54 -11.97 17.53
N LEU A 336 1.37 -13.06 18.27
CA LEU A 336 1.25 -14.40 17.71
C LEU A 336 0.04 -14.51 16.79
N LEU A 337 -1.12 -13.98 17.20
CA LEU A 337 -2.31 -13.95 16.36
C LEU A 337 -2.10 -13.10 15.10
N PHE A 338 -1.44 -11.95 15.21
CA PHE A 338 -1.09 -11.12 14.06
C PHE A 338 -0.17 -11.86 13.08
N LEU A 339 0.88 -12.51 13.58
CA LEU A 339 1.80 -13.30 12.76
C LEU A 339 1.08 -14.47 12.10
N LEU A 340 0.24 -15.21 12.83
CA LEU A 340 -0.53 -16.31 12.27
C LEU A 340 -1.45 -15.85 11.14
N LEU A 341 -2.23 -14.79 11.36
CA LEU A 341 -3.09 -14.22 10.31
C LEU A 341 -2.27 -13.67 9.13
N GLY A 342 -1.08 -13.13 9.40
CA GLY A 342 -0.13 -12.69 8.38
C GLY A 342 0.41 -13.84 7.52
N THR A 343 0.84 -14.94 8.14
CA THR A 343 1.35 -16.13 7.46
C THR A 343 0.30 -16.76 6.56
N PHE A 344 -0.95 -16.82 6.99
CA PHE A 344 -2.06 -17.36 6.21
C PHE A 344 -2.82 -16.30 5.40
N SER A 345 -2.33 -15.07 5.33
CA SER A 345 -3.04 -13.94 4.72
C SER A 345 -3.40 -14.20 3.25
N THR A 346 -2.48 -14.76 2.47
CA THR A 346 -2.69 -15.06 1.04
C THR A 346 -3.82 -16.06 0.84
N ALA A 347 -3.89 -17.10 1.66
CA ALA A 347 -4.97 -18.10 1.63
C ALA A 347 -6.31 -17.49 2.05
N ILE A 348 -6.31 -16.65 3.09
CA ILE A 348 -7.52 -15.99 3.59
C ILE A 348 -8.09 -15.02 2.55
N VAL A 349 -7.23 -14.28 1.85
CA VAL A 349 -7.61 -13.32 0.79
C VAL A 349 -8.10 -14.05 -0.46
N ALA A 350 -7.43 -15.14 -0.85
CA ALA A 350 -7.76 -15.90 -2.06
C ALA A 350 -9.14 -16.57 -1.99
N VAL A 351 -9.59 -16.95 -0.79
CA VAL A 351 -10.86 -17.61 -0.56
C VAL A 351 -11.82 -16.66 0.19
N PRO A 352 -12.83 -16.08 -0.48
CA PRO A 352 -13.74 -15.10 0.15
C PRO A 352 -14.42 -15.60 1.43
N ALA A 353 -14.86 -16.86 1.44
CA ALA A 353 -15.48 -17.47 2.61
C ALA A 353 -14.52 -17.56 3.81
N ALA A 354 -13.22 -17.78 3.57
CA ALA A 354 -12.21 -17.82 4.64
C ALA A 354 -12.04 -16.46 5.30
N THR A 355 -12.08 -15.37 4.53
CA THR A 355 -12.12 -14.00 5.06
C THR A 355 -13.34 -13.80 5.97
N SER A 356 -14.54 -14.20 5.54
CA SER A 356 -15.75 -14.08 6.37
C SER A 356 -15.67 -14.90 7.66
N TRP A 357 -15.21 -16.15 7.60
CA TRP A 357 -15.04 -16.99 8.79
C TRP A 357 -13.99 -16.43 9.75
N MET A 358 -12.90 -15.88 9.24
CA MET A 358 -11.91 -15.16 10.06
C MET A 358 -12.57 -13.98 10.79
N LEU A 359 -13.34 -13.15 10.08
CA LEU A 359 -14.03 -12.00 10.68
C LEU A 359 -15.06 -12.42 11.74
N ILE A 360 -15.86 -13.46 11.46
CA ILE A 360 -16.79 -14.06 12.43
C ILE A 360 -16.02 -14.56 13.66
N GLY A 361 -14.90 -15.28 13.46
CA GLY A 361 -14.05 -15.76 14.54
C GLY A 361 -13.54 -14.65 15.45
N LEU A 362 -13.12 -13.52 14.87
CA LEU A 362 -12.69 -12.34 15.63
C LEU A 362 -13.84 -11.71 16.43
N VAL A 363 -15.05 -11.64 15.87
CA VAL A 363 -16.24 -11.15 16.58
C VAL A 363 -16.64 -12.09 17.72
N VAL A 364 -16.64 -13.40 17.48
CA VAL A 364 -16.94 -14.41 18.50
C VAL A 364 -15.92 -14.30 19.64
N MET A 365 -14.63 -14.22 19.32
CA MET A 365 -13.57 -14.04 20.32
C MET A 365 -13.75 -12.74 21.12
N ALA A 366 -14.05 -11.62 20.46
CA ALA A 366 -14.33 -10.36 21.15
C ALA A 366 -15.55 -10.45 22.07
N THR A 367 -16.58 -11.20 21.66
CA THR A 367 -17.82 -11.39 22.43
C THR A 367 -17.59 -12.31 23.63
N VAL A 368 -16.87 -13.41 23.48
CA VAL A 368 -16.51 -14.32 24.58
C VAL A 368 -15.68 -13.60 25.65
N VAL A 369 -14.69 -12.81 25.22
CA VAL A 369 -13.83 -12.06 26.12
C VAL A 369 -14.59 -10.93 26.85
N SER A 370 -15.71 -10.45 26.30
CA SER A 370 -16.57 -9.45 26.96
C SER A 370 -17.34 -9.99 28.18
N VAL A 371 -17.32 -11.30 28.43
CA VAL A 371 -17.91 -11.92 29.62
C VAL A 371 -17.14 -11.51 30.89
N PHE A 372 -15.83 -11.29 30.76
CA PHE A 372 -14.96 -10.80 31.82
C PHE A 372 -15.35 -9.38 32.28
N PRO A 373 -15.13 -9.04 33.55
CA PRO A 373 -15.55 -7.76 34.12
C PRO A 373 -14.75 -6.56 33.57
N GLU A 374 -13.49 -6.76 33.16
CA GLU A 374 -12.66 -5.67 32.63
C GLU A 374 -13.15 -5.17 31.27
N GLN A 375 -13.04 -3.86 31.03
CA GLN A 375 -13.48 -3.24 29.78
C GLN A 375 -12.44 -3.41 28.67
N ARG A 376 -12.90 -3.59 27.43
CA ARG A 376 -12.07 -3.60 26.21
C ARG A 376 -10.90 -4.58 26.21
N LEU A 377 -11.07 -5.72 26.88
CA LEU A 377 -10.05 -6.74 27.09
C LEU A 377 -9.53 -7.33 25.76
N PHE A 378 -10.43 -7.60 24.80
CA PHE A 378 -10.07 -8.02 23.44
C PHE A 378 -9.15 -7.01 22.75
N CYS A 379 -9.52 -5.72 22.75
CA CYS A 379 -8.71 -4.66 22.13
C CYS A 379 -7.34 -4.54 22.80
N ARG A 380 -7.26 -4.72 24.12
CA ARG A 380 -6.04 -4.55 24.92
C ARG A 380 -5.06 -5.72 24.85
N HIS A 381 -5.52 -6.95 24.62
CA HIS A 381 -4.64 -8.13 24.70
C HIS A 381 -4.68 -9.07 23.50
N LEU A 382 -5.72 -9.04 22.66
CA LEU A 382 -5.91 -10.03 21.59
C LEU A 382 -6.05 -9.45 20.19
N CYS A 383 -6.54 -8.21 20.02
CA CYS A 383 -6.81 -7.64 18.70
C CYS A 383 -5.55 -7.53 17.83
N PRO A 384 -5.41 -8.32 16.73
CA PRO A 384 -4.18 -8.41 15.95
C PRO A 384 -3.83 -7.08 15.28
N ILE A 385 -4.85 -6.32 14.85
CA ILE A 385 -4.69 -4.99 14.23
C ILE A 385 -4.06 -4.00 15.22
N ASN A 386 -4.40 -4.09 16.52
CA ASN A 386 -3.80 -3.21 17.51
C ASN A 386 -2.29 -3.46 17.70
N SER A 387 -1.76 -4.60 17.23
CA SER A 387 -0.32 -4.91 17.31
C SER A 387 0.46 -3.98 16.39
N TYR A 388 -0.08 -3.76 15.21
CA TYR A 388 0.49 -2.85 14.21
C TYR A 388 0.20 -1.39 14.56
N ILE A 389 -1.07 -1.07 14.86
CA ILE A 389 -1.52 0.30 15.09
C ILE A 389 -0.89 0.93 16.35
N SER A 390 -0.66 0.14 17.41
CA SER A 390 -0.12 0.67 18.67
C SER A 390 1.28 1.27 18.52
N LEU A 391 2.10 0.75 17.58
CA LEU A 391 3.47 1.23 17.31
C LEU A 391 3.49 2.68 16.79
N TYR A 392 2.42 3.08 16.09
CA TYR A 392 2.27 4.41 15.52
C TYR A 392 1.37 5.32 16.37
N SER A 393 0.89 4.82 17.53
CA SER A 393 0.02 5.57 18.44
C SER A 393 0.76 6.35 19.52
N THR A 394 2.09 6.27 19.55
CA THR A 394 2.98 6.96 20.51
C THR A 394 3.23 8.43 20.19
N THR A 395 2.75 8.92 19.05
CA THR A 395 2.63 10.36 18.77
C THR A 395 1.26 10.86 19.23
N GLY A 396 1.17 11.24 20.51
CA GLY A 396 -0.02 11.83 21.12
C GLY A 396 0.34 12.67 22.33
#